data_AF-A0A518RGP0-F1
#
_entry.id   AF-A0A518RGP0-F1
#
_cell.length_a   1.000
_cell.length_b   1.000
_cell.length_c   1.000
_cell.angle_alpha   90.00
_cell.angle_beta   90.00
_cell.angle_gamma   90.00
#
_symmetry.space_group_name_H-M   'P 1'
#
loop_
_entity.id
_entity.type
_entity.pdbx_description
1 polymer ?
#
loop_
_entity_poly.entity_id
_entity_poly.type
_entity_poly.pdbx_seq_one_letter_code
_entity_poly.pdbx_strand_id
1 'polypeptide(L)'
;MSAVARVAVLGSGVIALSAAIAFRRALPAARITLVERPVSPNALLDRIGAATLTIDGFHRAIGLDQALFIRRTGAVAIRRVELDGVQLAPPGAIPHVDGVALHQLWLRSERERTGRTMPWPTLAARDAEPFGVRFDMAAYSALLAEMAAALDIARASDVPEADLLLDCAAPGDDWTDWSAHLPSLVAQPISSGAPEGETIATGAGAVEWRSPPWGWRLSRGAGLPPGRHPAPRAGNRIALGEATLVAEPFDGHALSAAHGDILRAIEFMPHAEPSPREAAEYNRRTAIAHGRLLDWATERWNGLATPDLANLRTGFAARGRMPYRDWDPVTPGEWIGWWLAQGVRPERIDPTARAVAETKIIRMMEGI
;
A
#
# COMPACT_ATOMS: atom_id res chain seq x y z
N MET A 1 -14.02 0.28 33.74
CA MET A 1 -12.92 0.19 32.77
C MET A 1 -12.34 1.59 32.62
N SER A 2 -11.08 1.83 32.99
CA SER A 2 -10.47 3.15 32.83
C SER A 2 -10.07 3.38 31.37
N ALA A 3 -10.26 4.61 30.91
CA ALA A 3 -9.82 5.03 29.58
C ALA A 3 -8.30 5.19 29.55
N VAL A 4 -7.68 4.98 28.38
CA VAL A 4 -6.26 5.31 28.15
C VAL A 4 -6.07 6.81 28.33
N ALA A 5 -5.22 7.19 29.28
CA ALA A 5 -4.95 8.58 29.63
C ALA A 5 -3.56 9.04 29.18
N ARG A 6 -2.62 8.11 29.00
CA ARG A 6 -1.22 8.38 28.63
C ARG A 6 -0.80 7.48 27.47
N VAL A 7 -0.42 8.08 26.35
CA VAL A 7 0.13 7.37 25.19
C VAL A 7 1.55 7.86 24.95
N ALA A 8 2.51 6.94 24.87
CA ALA A 8 3.86 7.23 24.43
C ALA A 8 4.04 6.72 22.99
N VAL A 9 4.63 7.54 22.12
CA VAL A 9 4.96 7.17 20.74
C VAL A 9 6.47 7.16 20.61
N LEU A 10 7.07 5.99 20.42
CA LEU A 10 8.50 5.83 20.21
C LEU A 10 8.79 5.93 18.72
N GLY A 11 9.75 6.77 18.35
CA GLY A 11 10.15 6.93 16.96
C GLY A 11 10.28 8.38 16.57
N SER A 12 10.92 8.59 15.43
CA SER A 12 10.87 9.84 14.68
C SER A 12 10.36 9.52 13.28
N GLY A 13 10.05 10.55 12.50
CA GLY A 13 9.63 10.35 11.12
C GLY A 13 8.13 10.22 10.94
N VAL A 14 7.73 9.88 9.72
CA VAL A 14 6.36 10.06 9.24
C VAL A 14 5.37 9.15 9.94
N ILE A 15 5.76 7.92 10.28
CA ILE A 15 4.86 6.99 10.98
C ILE A 15 4.65 7.42 12.43
N ALA A 16 5.72 7.80 13.14
CA ALA A 16 5.61 8.29 14.51
C ALA A 16 4.74 9.55 14.61
N LEU A 17 4.95 10.52 13.71
CA LEU A 17 4.13 11.73 13.63
C LEU A 17 2.68 11.42 13.27
N SER A 18 2.46 10.56 12.27
CA SER A 18 1.13 10.12 11.84
C SER A 18 0.36 9.45 12.97
N ALA A 19 1.00 8.53 13.70
CA ALA A 19 0.42 7.85 14.84
C ALA A 19 0.10 8.82 15.98
N ALA A 20 1.04 9.72 16.32
CA ALA A 20 0.84 10.70 17.39
C ALA A 20 -0.36 11.62 17.09
N ILE A 21 -0.48 12.13 15.86
CA ILE A 21 -1.60 12.97 15.44
C ILE A 21 -2.91 12.19 15.46
N ALA A 22 -2.93 10.98 14.89
CA ALA A 22 -4.14 10.16 14.82
C ALA A 22 -4.67 9.81 16.21
N PHE A 23 -3.79 9.41 17.14
CA PHE A 23 -4.17 9.13 18.52
C PHE A 23 -4.55 10.39 19.30
N ARG A 24 -3.88 11.53 19.07
CA ARG A 24 -4.27 12.81 19.68
C ARG A 24 -5.68 13.24 19.28
N ARG A 25 -6.08 12.97 18.04
CA ARG A 25 -7.44 13.22 17.52
C ARG A 25 -8.46 12.23 18.08
N ALA A 26 -8.10 10.95 18.14
CA ALA A 26 -9.01 9.90 18.61
C ALA A 26 -9.20 9.90 20.14
N LEU A 27 -8.19 10.35 20.90
CA LEU A 27 -8.19 10.44 22.36
C LEU A 27 -7.93 11.88 22.83
N PRO A 28 -8.92 12.79 22.69
CA PRO A 28 -8.71 14.21 22.96
C PRO A 28 -8.38 14.53 24.42
N ALA A 29 -8.73 13.66 25.35
CA ALA A 29 -8.43 13.80 26.78
C ALA A 29 -7.10 13.13 27.20
N ALA A 30 -6.50 12.29 26.35
CA ALA A 30 -5.25 11.62 26.67
C ALA A 30 -4.05 12.53 26.40
N ARG A 31 -3.01 12.40 27.25
CA ARG A 31 -1.70 12.99 26.99
C ARG A 31 -0.96 12.11 26.00
N ILE A 32 -0.57 12.68 24.88
CA ILE A 32 0.27 12.03 23.87
C ILE A 32 1.69 12.60 23.98
N THR A 33 2.68 11.73 24.16
CA THR A 33 4.09 12.09 24.22
C THR A 33 4.86 11.40 23.12
N LEU A 34 5.49 12.17 22.24
CA LEU A 34 6.43 11.70 21.23
C LEU A 34 7.83 11.60 21.86
N VAL A 35 8.41 10.40 21.80
CA VAL A 35 9.76 10.09 22.29
C VAL A 35 10.65 9.86 21.09
N GLU A 36 11.49 10.84 20.79
CA GLU A 36 12.30 10.85 19.58
C GLU A 36 13.33 9.72 19.61
N ARG A 37 13.33 8.91 18.55
CA ARG A 37 14.37 7.91 18.27
C ARG A 37 14.91 8.17 16.87
N PRO A 38 16.22 8.02 16.62
CA PRO A 38 16.76 8.20 15.28
C PRO A 38 16.04 7.30 14.26
N VAL A 39 15.65 7.88 13.13
CA VAL A 39 15.14 7.10 11.99
C VAL A 39 16.30 6.31 11.41
N SER A 40 16.06 5.03 11.10
CA SER A 40 17.06 4.21 10.41
C SER A 40 17.41 4.83 9.05
N PRO A 41 18.68 4.96 8.66
CA PRO A 41 19.06 5.39 7.30
C PRO A 41 18.49 4.49 6.20
N ASN A 42 18.14 3.25 6.56
CA ASN A 42 17.55 2.25 5.67
C ASN A 42 16.01 2.27 5.66
N ALA A 43 15.38 3.17 6.41
CA ALA A 43 13.93 3.34 6.41
C ALA A 43 13.46 3.85 5.04
N LEU A 44 12.56 3.13 4.39
CA LEU A 44 12.03 3.50 3.07
C LEU A 44 10.79 4.39 3.23
N LEU A 45 9.98 4.15 4.26
CA LEU A 45 8.78 4.94 4.55
C LEU A 45 9.09 6.42 4.86
N ASP A 46 10.28 6.74 5.36
CA ASP A 46 10.69 8.12 5.63
C ASP A 46 11.40 8.80 4.44
N ARG A 47 11.61 8.07 3.34
CA ARG A 47 12.38 8.55 2.19
C ARG A 47 11.54 8.70 0.94
N ILE A 48 10.63 7.75 0.70
CA ILE A 48 9.91 7.63 -0.57
C ILE A 48 8.48 8.17 -0.40
N GLY A 49 8.19 9.30 -1.02
CA GLY A 49 6.89 9.96 -0.95
C GLY A 49 5.88 9.36 -1.92
N ALA A 50 5.26 8.25 -1.53
CA ALA A 50 4.22 7.61 -2.33
C ALA A 50 3.16 6.92 -1.47
N ALA A 51 1.91 7.04 -1.90
CA ALA A 51 0.79 6.34 -1.31
C ALA A 51 -0.26 5.97 -2.35
N THR A 52 -1.09 4.97 -2.03
CA THR A 52 -2.35 4.72 -2.73
C THR A 52 -3.37 5.80 -2.37
N LEU A 53 -4.55 5.76 -3.00
CA LEU A 53 -5.64 6.70 -2.70
C LEU A 53 -6.26 6.52 -1.31
N THR A 54 -5.91 5.45 -0.59
CA THR A 54 -6.34 5.28 0.81
C THR A 54 -5.78 6.37 1.74
N ILE A 55 -4.74 7.09 1.31
CA ILE A 55 -4.20 8.24 2.01
C ILE A 55 -5.25 9.34 2.27
N ASP A 56 -6.24 9.51 1.38
CA ASP A 56 -7.30 10.51 1.55
C ASP A 56 -8.18 10.18 2.78
N GLY A 57 -8.45 8.89 2.99
CA GLY A 57 -9.17 8.41 4.18
C GLY A 57 -8.37 8.67 5.46
N PHE A 58 -7.06 8.41 5.43
CA PHE A 58 -6.17 8.68 6.54
C PHE A 58 -6.05 10.18 6.85
N HIS A 59 -5.84 11.02 5.84
CA HIS A 59 -5.76 12.47 5.96
C HIS A 59 -7.03 13.05 6.58
N ARG A 60 -8.21 12.58 6.17
CA ARG A 60 -9.48 12.97 6.81
C ARG A 60 -9.51 12.60 8.29
N ALA A 61 -9.03 11.41 8.67
CA ALA A 61 -9.01 10.96 10.06
C ALA A 61 -8.08 11.82 10.95
N ILE A 62 -6.96 12.31 10.40
CA ILE A 62 -6.03 13.19 11.14
C ILE A 62 -6.37 14.68 11.02
N GLY A 63 -7.33 15.05 10.17
CA GLY A 63 -7.73 16.42 9.89
C GLY A 63 -6.75 17.18 8.99
N LEU A 64 -6.06 16.48 8.09
CA LEU A 64 -5.24 17.10 7.04
C LEU A 64 -6.10 17.36 5.81
N ASP A 65 -6.21 18.63 5.44
CA ASP A 65 -6.90 19.06 4.21
C ASP A 65 -6.10 18.68 2.96
N GLN A 66 -6.81 18.20 1.93
CA GLN A 66 -6.19 17.71 0.70
C GLN A 66 -5.51 18.85 -0.08
N ALA A 67 -6.11 20.05 -0.15
CA ALA A 67 -5.51 21.18 -0.85
C ALA A 67 -4.27 21.70 -0.11
N LEU A 68 -4.28 21.67 1.23
CA LEU A 68 -3.10 21.94 2.04
C LEU A 68 -1.98 20.93 1.77
N PHE A 69 -2.30 19.62 1.77
CA PHE A 69 -1.35 18.56 1.45
C PHE A 69 -0.69 18.80 0.09
N ILE A 70 -1.50 18.95 -0.97
CA ILE A 70 -1.00 19.19 -2.34
C ILE A 70 -0.10 20.43 -2.38
N ARG A 71 -0.54 21.55 -1.79
CA ARG A 71 0.22 22.80 -1.79
C ARG A 71 1.58 22.67 -1.09
N ARG A 72 1.64 21.91 0.01
CA ARG A 72 2.82 21.82 0.87
C ARG A 72 3.81 20.77 0.39
N THR A 73 3.36 19.71 -0.26
CA THR A 73 4.21 18.57 -0.65
C THR A 73 4.41 18.46 -2.16
N GLY A 74 3.72 19.28 -2.95
CA GLY A 74 3.72 19.19 -4.40
C GLY A 74 3.04 17.92 -4.91
N ALA A 75 2.10 17.35 -4.16
CA ALA A 75 1.54 16.04 -4.47
C ALA A 75 0.92 15.96 -5.88
N VAL A 76 1.22 14.87 -6.58
CA VAL A 76 0.76 14.58 -7.94
C VAL A 76 0.01 13.25 -7.96
N ALA A 77 -1.21 13.24 -8.48
CA ALA A 77 -1.97 12.02 -8.72
C ALA A 77 -1.52 11.35 -10.03
N ILE A 78 -1.15 10.08 -9.98
CA ILE A 78 -0.61 9.35 -11.12
C ILE A 78 -1.73 8.64 -11.88
N ARG A 79 -2.00 9.07 -13.12
CA ARG A 79 -3.07 8.48 -13.96
C ARG A 79 -2.57 7.52 -15.03
N ARG A 80 -1.27 7.49 -15.28
CA ARG A 80 -0.63 6.63 -16.28
C ARG A 80 0.66 6.08 -15.72
N VAL A 81 0.82 4.77 -15.80
CA VAL A 81 2.03 4.05 -15.43
C VAL A 81 2.47 3.19 -16.61
N GLU A 82 3.76 3.21 -16.92
CA GLU A 82 4.39 2.30 -17.87
C GLU A 82 5.37 1.39 -17.14
N LEU A 83 5.18 0.08 -17.30
CA LEU A 83 6.03 -0.97 -16.77
C LEU A 83 6.81 -1.61 -17.92
N ASP A 84 8.13 -1.44 -17.93
CA ASP A 84 9.02 -1.97 -18.97
C ASP A 84 8.57 -1.61 -20.40
N GLY A 85 8.04 -0.39 -20.56
CA GLY A 85 7.50 0.12 -21.82
C GLY A 85 6.05 -0.29 -22.13
N VAL A 86 5.40 -1.05 -21.25
CA VAL A 86 4.00 -1.47 -21.38
C VAL A 86 3.11 -0.64 -20.47
N GLN A 87 2.09 0.01 -21.02
CA GLN A 87 1.12 0.76 -20.22
C GLN A 87 0.32 -0.19 -19.29
N LEU A 88 0.32 0.11 -18.00
CA LEU A 88 -0.52 -0.60 -17.03
C LEU A 88 -1.97 -0.14 -17.14
N ALA A 89 -2.88 -1.09 -16.96
CA ALA A 89 -4.27 -0.75 -16.68
C ALA A 89 -4.40 -0.15 -15.27
N PRO A 90 -5.30 0.81 -15.07
CA PRO A 90 -5.48 1.50 -13.80
C PRO A 90 -5.92 0.56 -12.67
N PRO A 91 -5.70 0.97 -11.41
CA PRO A 91 -6.15 0.22 -10.25
C PRO A 91 -7.67 0.27 -10.08
N GLY A 92 -8.15 -0.41 -9.04
CA GLY A 92 -9.53 -0.26 -8.56
C GLY A 92 -10.34 -1.55 -8.61
N ALA A 93 -11.64 -1.40 -8.37
CA ALA A 93 -12.59 -2.49 -8.48
C ALA A 93 -12.72 -2.97 -9.93
N ILE A 94 -13.04 -4.25 -10.12
CA ILE A 94 -13.28 -4.83 -11.44
C ILE A 94 -14.59 -4.23 -11.99
N PRO A 95 -14.59 -3.54 -13.15
CA PRO A 95 -15.82 -3.09 -13.77
C PRO A 95 -16.66 -4.27 -14.22
N HIS A 96 -18.00 -4.15 -14.18
CA HIS A 96 -18.91 -5.21 -14.61
C HIS A 96 -19.87 -4.71 -15.69
N VAL A 97 -20.23 -5.60 -16.61
CA VAL A 97 -21.22 -5.38 -17.67
C VAL A 97 -22.19 -6.56 -17.64
N ASP A 98 -23.46 -6.27 -17.39
CA ASP A 98 -24.53 -7.27 -17.20
C ASP A 98 -24.14 -8.38 -16.20
N GLY A 99 -23.46 -8.00 -15.11
CA GLY A 99 -22.99 -8.93 -14.08
C GLY A 99 -21.72 -9.70 -14.40
N VAL A 100 -21.09 -9.44 -15.56
CA VAL A 100 -19.83 -10.09 -15.97
C VAL A 100 -18.67 -9.11 -15.87
N ALA A 101 -17.57 -9.57 -15.28
CA ALA A 101 -16.34 -8.79 -15.17
C ALA A 101 -15.80 -8.35 -16.55
N LEU A 102 -15.47 -7.08 -16.69
CA LEU A 102 -15.08 -6.46 -17.96
C LEU A 102 -13.84 -7.11 -18.58
N HIS A 103 -12.84 -7.48 -17.76
CA HIS A 103 -11.64 -8.15 -18.26
C HIS A 103 -11.92 -9.53 -18.83
N GLN A 104 -12.98 -10.22 -18.37
CA GLN A 104 -13.40 -11.51 -18.94
C GLN A 104 -14.00 -11.33 -20.33
N LEU A 105 -14.76 -10.26 -20.55
CA LEU A 105 -15.29 -9.90 -21.87
C LEU A 105 -14.16 -9.49 -22.82
N TRP A 106 -13.17 -8.75 -22.32
CA TRP A 106 -11.97 -8.40 -23.07
C TRP A 106 -11.16 -9.64 -23.48
N LEU A 107 -10.88 -10.56 -22.54
CA LEU A 107 -10.20 -11.82 -22.81
C LEU A 107 -10.93 -12.70 -23.81
N ARG A 108 -12.27 -12.75 -23.75
CA ARG A 108 -13.09 -13.43 -24.76
C ARG A 108 -12.90 -12.78 -26.14
N SER A 109 -12.97 -11.44 -26.20
CA SER A 109 -12.79 -10.69 -27.44
C SER A 109 -11.43 -10.98 -28.07
N GLU A 110 -10.35 -10.85 -27.30
CA GLU A 110 -8.97 -11.13 -27.76
C GLU A 110 -8.80 -12.52 -28.37
N ARG A 111 -9.51 -13.52 -27.84
CA ARG A 111 -9.34 -14.92 -28.26
C ARG A 111 -10.23 -15.33 -29.42
N GLU A 112 -11.47 -14.83 -29.45
CA GLU A 112 -12.49 -15.34 -30.38
C GLU A 112 -12.74 -14.43 -31.56
N ARG A 113 -12.45 -13.14 -31.43
CA ARG A 113 -12.75 -12.18 -32.51
C ARG A 113 -11.57 -12.02 -33.45
N THR A 114 -11.92 -11.89 -34.72
CA THR A 114 -10.99 -11.51 -35.80
C THR A 114 -10.91 -9.99 -36.01
N GLY A 115 -11.87 -9.24 -35.46
CA GLY A 115 -11.92 -7.79 -35.50
C GLY A 115 -10.99 -7.12 -34.48
N ARG A 116 -10.91 -5.78 -34.55
CA ARG A 116 -10.07 -5.00 -33.62
C ARG A 116 -10.62 -5.11 -32.19
N THR A 117 -9.76 -5.54 -31.27
CA THR A 117 -10.02 -5.45 -29.83
C THR A 117 -9.22 -4.28 -29.26
N MET A 118 -9.88 -3.39 -28.51
CA MET A 118 -9.22 -2.29 -27.81
C MET A 118 -8.20 -2.83 -26.79
N PRO A 119 -7.01 -2.22 -26.64
CA PRO A 119 -6.06 -2.60 -25.61
C PRO A 119 -6.67 -2.51 -24.21
N TRP A 120 -6.36 -3.49 -23.34
CA TRP A 120 -6.88 -3.55 -21.99
C TRP A 120 -6.71 -2.23 -21.19
N PRO A 121 -5.53 -1.57 -21.18
CA PRO A 121 -5.36 -0.32 -20.43
C PRO A 121 -6.30 0.79 -20.90
N THR A 122 -6.58 0.87 -22.20
CA THR A 122 -7.51 1.86 -22.76
C THR A 122 -8.96 1.55 -22.38
N LEU A 123 -9.34 0.27 -22.42
CA LEU A 123 -10.70 -0.15 -22.07
C LEU A 123 -10.99 0.06 -20.58
N ALA A 124 -10.03 -0.29 -19.72
CA ALA A 124 -10.14 -0.17 -18.27
C ALA A 124 -10.07 1.28 -17.76
N ALA A 125 -9.58 2.23 -18.57
CA ALA A 125 -9.41 3.63 -18.17
C ALA A 125 -10.70 4.45 -18.12
N ARG A 126 -11.82 3.94 -18.64
CA ARG A 126 -13.13 4.64 -18.60
C ARG A 126 -13.60 4.70 -17.14
N ASP A 127 -13.45 5.87 -16.51
CA ASP A 127 -13.76 6.17 -15.09
C ASP A 127 -12.75 5.66 -14.06
N ALA A 128 -11.52 5.42 -14.48
CA ALA A 128 -10.48 4.90 -13.61
C ALA A 128 -9.98 5.88 -12.54
N GLU A 129 -9.74 5.33 -11.36
CA GLU A 129 -9.00 5.97 -10.29
C GLU A 129 -7.49 6.11 -10.64
N PRO A 130 -6.80 7.14 -10.14
CA PRO A 130 -5.34 7.21 -10.18
C PRO A 130 -4.68 5.99 -9.50
N PHE A 131 -3.45 5.65 -9.92
CA PHE A 131 -2.54 4.69 -9.28
C PHE A 131 -2.08 5.09 -7.87
N GLY A 132 -2.59 6.20 -7.34
CA GLY A 132 -2.17 6.82 -6.09
C GLY A 132 -1.55 8.19 -6.32
N VAL A 133 -0.87 8.66 -5.28
CA VAL A 133 -0.22 9.98 -5.23
C VAL A 133 1.27 9.83 -4.97
N ARG A 134 2.05 10.74 -5.55
CA ARG A 134 3.48 10.94 -5.28
C ARG A 134 3.68 12.33 -4.73
N PHE A 135 4.59 12.50 -3.79
CA PHE A 135 4.77 13.75 -3.07
C PHE A 135 6.18 13.88 -2.50
N ASP A 136 6.57 15.08 -2.08
CA ASP A 136 7.83 15.28 -1.38
C ASP A 136 7.70 14.75 0.06
N MET A 137 8.43 13.67 0.36
CA MET A 137 8.39 13.03 1.67
C MET A 137 8.95 13.91 2.80
N ALA A 138 10.00 14.69 2.52
CA ALA A 138 10.57 15.59 3.51
C ALA A 138 9.58 16.72 3.83
N ALA A 139 8.92 17.27 2.81
CA ALA A 139 7.87 18.27 3.01
C ALA A 139 6.63 17.70 3.73
N TYR A 140 6.26 16.45 3.45
CA TYR A 140 5.18 15.76 4.17
C TYR A 140 5.53 15.56 5.64
N SER A 141 6.75 15.12 5.94
CA SER A 141 7.26 14.98 7.31
C SER A 141 7.25 16.32 8.05
N ALA A 142 7.71 17.40 7.42
CA ALA A 142 7.67 18.75 7.99
C ALA A 142 6.23 19.22 8.27
N LEU A 143 5.29 18.96 7.35
CA LEU A 143 3.88 19.28 7.54
C LEU A 143 3.27 18.51 8.72
N LEU A 144 3.56 17.21 8.85
CA LEU A 144 3.11 16.42 10.00
C LEU A 144 3.75 16.93 11.31
N ALA A 145 5.01 17.34 11.30
CA ALA A 145 5.66 17.91 12.47
C ALA A 145 5.00 19.22 12.94
N GLU A 146 4.62 20.09 11.99
CA GLU A 146 3.84 21.31 12.27
C GLU A 146 2.45 20.98 12.84
N MET A 147 1.76 19.99 12.25
CA MET A 147 0.47 19.53 12.77
C MET A 147 0.58 18.97 14.19
N ALA A 148 1.60 18.17 14.47
CA ALA A 148 1.85 17.63 15.80
C ALA A 148 2.10 18.74 16.82
N ALA A 149 2.86 19.78 16.45
CA ALA A 149 3.09 20.95 17.28
C ALA A 149 1.78 21.74 17.53
N ALA A 150 0.97 21.95 16.50
CA ALA A 150 -0.32 22.65 16.61
C ALA A 150 -1.37 21.89 17.45
N LEU A 151 -1.15 20.60 17.71
CA LEU A 151 -2.01 19.76 18.55
C LEU A 151 -1.49 19.58 19.99
N ASP A 152 -0.45 20.34 20.35
CA ASP A 152 0.21 20.31 21.66
C ASP A 152 0.69 18.90 22.06
N ILE A 153 1.20 18.12 21.08
CA ILE A 153 1.78 16.81 21.37
C ILE A 153 3.11 17.02 22.12
N ALA A 154 3.20 16.46 23.33
CA ALA A 154 4.38 16.60 24.18
C ALA A 154 5.59 15.88 23.56
N ARG A 155 6.80 16.38 23.84
CA ARG A 155 8.06 15.73 23.46
C ARG A 155 8.85 15.35 24.70
N ALA A 156 9.51 14.19 24.67
CA ALA A 156 10.39 13.73 25.74
C ALA A 156 11.60 12.98 25.19
N SER A 157 12.70 12.96 25.94
CA SER A 157 13.90 12.17 25.60
C SER A 157 13.82 10.74 26.14
N ASP A 158 13.18 10.56 27.30
CA ASP A 158 12.97 9.27 27.94
C ASP A 158 11.53 8.80 27.76
N VAL A 159 11.34 7.47 27.75
CA VAL A 159 10.00 6.87 27.67
C VAL A 159 9.27 7.11 28.98
N PRO A 160 8.18 7.90 29.01
CA PRO A 160 7.41 8.09 30.22
C PRO A 160 6.60 6.84 30.56
N GLU A 161 6.08 6.76 31.78
CA GLU A 161 5.04 5.79 32.10
C GLU A 161 3.79 6.07 31.24
N ALA A 162 3.33 5.05 30.51
CA ALA A 162 2.23 5.16 29.56
C ALA A 162 1.30 3.95 29.65
N ASP A 163 0.01 4.20 29.47
CA ASP A 163 -1.02 3.15 29.43
C ASP A 163 -1.02 2.46 28.05
N LEU A 164 -0.50 3.13 27.02
CA LEU A 164 -0.28 2.61 25.68
C LEU A 164 1.06 3.09 25.12
N LEU A 165 1.81 2.18 24.52
CA LEU A 165 3.07 2.43 23.83
C LEU A 165 2.94 2.12 22.34
N LEU A 166 3.10 3.13 21.50
CA LEU A 166 3.16 2.98 20.04
C LEU A 166 4.63 2.94 19.62
N ASP A 167 5.09 1.80 19.12
CA ASP A 167 6.47 1.64 18.68
C ASP A 167 6.58 1.78 17.17
N CYS A 168 7.12 2.91 16.72
CA CYS A 168 7.34 3.27 15.32
C CYS A 168 8.83 3.29 14.96
N ALA A 169 9.66 2.54 15.70
CA ALA A 169 11.10 2.44 15.43
C ALA A 169 11.41 1.45 14.28
N ALA A 170 12.63 0.92 14.25
CA ALA A 170 13.05 -0.13 13.32
C ALA A 170 12.51 -1.51 13.74
N PRO A 171 12.53 -2.52 12.86
CA PRO A 171 12.26 -3.92 13.21
C PRO A 171 13.01 -4.36 14.48
N GLY A 172 12.30 -5.02 15.39
CA GLY A 172 12.89 -5.65 16.59
C GLY A 172 13.32 -7.10 16.35
N ASP A 173 13.69 -7.79 17.42
CA ASP A 173 14.20 -9.18 17.37
C ASP A 173 13.10 -10.23 17.05
N ASP A 174 11.85 -9.95 17.46
CA ASP A 174 10.70 -10.81 17.18
C ASP A 174 10.21 -10.59 15.74
N TRP A 175 10.81 -11.32 14.79
CA TRP A 175 10.59 -11.10 13.36
C TRP A 175 10.24 -12.39 12.61
N THR A 176 9.16 -12.36 11.84
CA THR A 176 8.88 -13.38 10.82
C THR A 176 9.66 -13.01 9.57
N ASP A 177 10.77 -13.71 9.34
CA ASP A 177 11.64 -13.48 8.19
C ASP A 177 10.96 -13.84 6.87
N TRP A 178 11.03 -12.91 5.90
CA TRP A 178 10.54 -13.11 4.54
C TRP A 178 11.64 -13.02 3.49
N SER A 179 12.91 -13.16 3.88
CA SER A 179 14.07 -13.12 2.98
C SER A 179 14.01 -14.13 1.81
N ALA A 180 13.30 -15.25 1.98
CA ALA A 180 13.04 -16.21 0.91
C ALA A 180 12.11 -15.66 -0.20
N HIS A 181 11.23 -14.73 0.14
CA HIS A 181 10.23 -14.14 -0.74
C HIS A 181 10.65 -12.76 -1.26
N LEU A 182 11.32 -11.96 -0.43
CA LEU A 182 11.64 -10.57 -0.72
C LEU A 182 13.11 -10.28 -0.45
N PRO A 183 13.75 -9.44 -1.26
CA PRO A 183 15.06 -8.92 -0.91
C PRO A 183 14.98 -7.80 0.15
N SER A 184 16.05 -7.64 0.93
CA SER A 184 16.33 -6.35 1.57
C SER A 184 16.69 -5.32 0.49
N LEU A 185 16.13 -4.12 0.62
CA LEU A 185 16.22 -3.08 -0.40
C LEU A 185 16.96 -1.84 0.09
N VAL A 186 17.74 -1.25 -0.80
CA VAL A 186 18.32 0.08 -0.63
C VAL A 186 17.73 0.98 -1.72
N ALA A 187 17.25 2.15 -1.31
CA ALA A 187 16.78 3.18 -2.23
C ALA A 187 17.85 4.25 -2.47
N GLN A 188 18.03 4.65 -3.72
CA GLN A 188 18.91 5.74 -4.13
C GLN A 188 18.13 6.71 -5.01
N PRO A 189 18.24 8.04 -4.81
CA PRO A 189 17.61 9.00 -5.70
C PRO A 189 18.24 8.90 -7.10
N ILE A 190 17.41 8.98 -8.12
CA ILE A 190 17.81 9.09 -9.54
C ILE A 190 17.05 10.26 -10.17
N SER A 191 17.36 10.58 -11.43
CA SER A 191 16.61 11.60 -12.15
C SER A 191 15.11 11.28 -12.24
N SER A 192 14.29 12.33 -12.23
CA SER A 192 12.85 12.20 -12.38
C SER A 192 12.44 11.65 -13.75
N GLY A 193 11.17 11.26 -13.85
CA GLY A 193 10.56 10.83 -15.10
C GLY A 193 10.17 11.99 -16.01
N ALA A 194 9.38 11.66 -17.04
CA ALA A 194 8.70 12.64 -17.87
C ALA A 194 7.77 13.54 -17.04
N PRO A 195 7.34 14.71 -17.55
CA PRO A 195 6.42 15.61 -16.83
C PRO A 195 5.06 14.97 -16.51
N GLU A 196 4.65 13.95 -17.27
CA GLU A 196 3.38 13.27 -17.11
C GLU A 196 3.56 11.76 -16.98
N GLY A 197 2.82 11.17 -16.04
CA GLY A 197 2.83 9.74 -15.79
C GLY A 197 4.08 9.25 -15.08
N GLU A 198 4.15 7.94 -14.90
CA GLU A 198 5.17 7.26 -14.13
C GLU A 198 5.75 6.11 -14.94
N THR A 199 7.06 5.91 -14.85
CA THR A 199 7.73 4.77 -15.48
C THR A 199 8.38 3.89 -14.43
N ILE A 200 8.26 2.59 -14.65
CA ILE A 200 8.86 1.54 -13.85
C ILE A 200 9.67 0.70 -14.84
N ALA A 201 10.97 0.63 -14.62
CA ALA A 201 11.86 -0.28 -15.33
C ALA A 201 12.39 -1.33 -14.36
N THR A 202 12.12 -2.60 -14.64
CA THR A 202 12.60 -3.74 -13.87
C THR A 202 13.81 -4.37 -14.57
N GLY A 203 14.89 -4.65 -13.84
CA GLY A 203 16.07 -5.26 -14.45
C GLY A 203 17.25 -5.40 -13.49
N ALA A 204 18.07 -6.45 -13.70
CA ALA A 204 19.31 -6.69 -12.95
C ALA A 204 19.16 -6.67 -11.41
N GLY A 205 18.03 -7.15 -10.89
CA GLY A 205 17.76 -7.14 -9.44
C GLY A 205 17.51 -5.74 -8.85
N ALA A 206 17.19 -4.77 -9.69
CA ALA A 206 16.79 -3.44 -9.30
C ALA A 206 15.49 -3.02 -10.01
N VAL A 207 14.85 -2.00 -9.46
CA VAL A 207 13.72 -1.29 -10.05
C VAL A 207 14.09 0.18 -10.11
N GLU A 208 14.05 0.74 -11.31
CA GLU A 208 14.07 2.19 -11.49
C GLU A 208 12.64 2.69 -11.61
N TRP A 209 12.28 3.58 -10.70
CA TRP A 209 10.96 4.13 -10.58
C TRP A 209 11.03 5.63 -10.72
N ARG A 210 10.37 6.17 -11.74
CA ARG A 210 10.46 7.56 -12.12
C ARG A 210 9.06 8.15 -12.19
N SER A 211 8.79 9.09 -11.30
CA SER A 211 7.56 9.86 -11.24
C SER A 211 7.87 11.36 -11.44
N PRO A 212 6.86 12.21 -11.67
CA PRO A 212 7.08 13.64 -11.75
C PRO A 212 6.96 14.26 -10.34
N PRO A 213 7.97 14.97 -9.81
CA PRO A 213 9.35 15.14 -10.25
C PRO A 213 10.37 14.26 -9.48
N TRP A 214 10.01 13.06 -9.02
CA TRP A 214 10.88 12.19 -8.22
C TRP A 214 11.41 10.98 -8.98
N GLY A 215 12.60 10.50 -8.61
CA GLY A 215 13.16 9.27 -9.16
C GLY A 215 13.84 8.46 -8.08
N TRP A 216 13.56 7.15 -8.05
CA TRP A 216 14.16 6.20 -7.13
C TRP A 216 14.69 4.97 -7.87
N ARG A 217 15.91 4.56 -7.53
CA ARG A 217 16.42 3.22 -7.84
C ARG A 217 16.37 2.41 -6.56
N LEU A 218 15.54 1.37 -6.55
CA LEU A 218 15.50 0.37 -5.49
C LEU A 218 16.31 -0.84 -5.93
N SER A 219 17.28 -1.26 -5.14
CA SER A 219 18.14 -2.41 -5.46
C SER A 219 18.33 -3.31 -4.26
N ARG A 220 18.56 -4.60 -4.52
CA ARG A 220 18.96 -5.57 -3.48
C ARG A 220 20.20 -5.07 -2.74
N GLY A 221 20.19 -5.07 -1.41
CA GLY A 221 21.29 -4.58 -0.59
C GLY A 221 21.05 -4.72 0.90
N ALA A 222 21.91 -4.10 1.71
CA ALA A 222 21.86 -4.15 3.17
C ALA A 222 20.81 -3.17 3.76
N GLY A 223 19.57 -3.27 3.26
CA GLY A 223 18.40 -2.57 3.80
C GLY A 223 17.87 -3.19 5.09
N LEU A 224 16.69 -2.75 5.51
CA LEU A 224 15.96 -3.40 6.61
C LEU A 224 15.63 -4.87 6.26
N PRO A 225 15.51 -5.77 7.27
CA PRO A 225 15.17 -7.16 7.03
C PRO A 225 13.72 -7.28 6.54
N PRO A 226 13.44 -7.82 5.35
CA PRO A 226 12.08 -8.01 4.87
C PRO A 226 11.36 -9.00 5.77
N GLY A 227 10.10 -8.71 6.07
CA GLY A 227 9.34 -9.52 7.00
C GLY A 227 8.27 -8.74 7.72
N ARG A 228 7.75 -9.35 8.78
CA ARG A 228 6.79 -8.70 9.67
C ARG A 228 6.94 -9.13 11.12
N HIS A 229 6.43 -8.29 12.01
CA HIS A 229 6.22 -8.64 13.40
C HIS A 229 5.11 -9.71 13.49
N PRO A 230 5.30 -10.83 14.25
CA PRO A 230 4.33 -11.93 14.30
C PRO A 230 3.03 -11.53 15.02
N ALA A 231 3.13 -10.73 16.09
CA ALA A 231 2.02 -10.24 16.92
C ALA A 231 2.22 -8.76 17.30
N PRO A 232 2.01 -7.81 16.37
CA PRO A 232 2.38 -6.39 16.56
C PRO A 232 1.70 -5.71 17.75
N ARG A 233 0.55 -6.20 18.21
CA ARG A 233 -0.06 -5.77 19.49
C ARG A 233 0.16 -6.83 20.57
N ALA A 234 0.88 -6.45 21.62
CA ALA A 234 1.15 -7.28 22.79
C ALA A 234 1.12 -6.44 24.08
N GLY A 235 0.27 -6.85 25.03
CA GLY A 235 0.04 -6.05 26.25
C GLY A 235 -0.41 -4.63 25.91
N ASN A 236 0.31 -3.64 26.41
CA ASN A 236 0.09 -2.23 26.12
C ASN A 236 0.95 -1.69 24.97
N ARG A 237 1.70 -2.52 24.23
CA ARG A 237 2.52 -2.11 23.10
C ARG A 237 1.86 -2.45 21.77
N ILE A 238 1.93 -1.52 20.82
CA ILE A 238 1.55 -1.70 19.43
C ILE A 238 2.72 -1.25 18.56
N ALA A 239 3.34 -2.17 17.83
CA ALA A 239 4.30 -1.83 16.79
C ALA A 239 3.56 -1.26 15.56
N LEU A 240 4.16 -0.30 14.86
CA LEU A 240 3.61 0.36 13.67
C LEU A 240 4.72 0.67 12.64
N GLY A 241 4.35 0.81 11.37
CA GLY A 241 5.29 1.11 10.29
C GLY A 241 6.34 0.00 10.09
N GLU A 242 7.60 0.38 9.91
CA GLU A 242 8.68 -0.58 9.68
C GLU A 242 9.05 -1.40 10.92
N ALA A 243 8.67 -0.98 12.13
CA ALA A 243 8.72 -1.86 13.32
C ALA A 243 7.78 -3.07 13.20
N THR A 244 6.84 -3.02 12.25
CA THR A 244 5.81 -4.05 12.05
C THR A 244 5.92 -4.76 10.71
N LEU A 245 6.25 -4.05 9.64
CA LEU A 245 6.23 -4.60 8.28
C LEU A 245 7.32 -3.96 7.43
N VAL A 246 8.16 -4.80 6.83
CA VAL A 246 9.11 -4.40 5.79
C VAL A 246 8.80 -5.25 4.55
N ALA A 247 8.01 -4.68 3.65
CA ALA A 247 7.56 -5.35 2.43
C ALA A 247 7.44 -4.35 1.25
N GLU A 248 8.34 -3.37 1.18
CA GLU A 248 8.25 -2.22 0.27
C GLU A 248 7.98 -2.60 -1.20
N PRO A 249 6.82 -2.20 -1.73
CA PRO A 249 6.55 -2.13 -3.16
C PRO A 249 6.64 -0.67 -3.64
N PHE A 250 7.28 -0.44 -4.78
CA PHE A 250 7.53 0.89 -5.37
C PHE A 250 6.29 1.59 -5.94
N ASP A 251 5.12 1.46 -5.32
CA ASP A 251 3.84 2.07 -5.72
C ASP A 251 3.06 2.71 -4.56
N GLY A 252 3.62 2.74 -3.35
CA GLY A 252 3.05 3.41 -2.19
C GLY A 252 2.11 2.57 -1.34
N HIS A 253 1.99 1.25 -1.59
CA HIS A 253 1.21 0.37 -0.71
C HIS A 253 1.82 0.24 0.69
N ALA A 254 3.14 0.34 0.85
CA ALA A 254 3.76 0.21 2.18
C ALA A 254 3.34 1.33 3.13
N LEU A 255 3.40 2.60 2.70
CA LEU A 255 2.93 3.72 3.51
C LEU A 255 1.41 3.62 3.76
N SER A 256 0.66 3.19 2.76
CA SER A 256 -0.79 2.97 2.88
C SER A 256 -1.12 1.89 3.93
N ALA A 257 -0.35 0.79 3.96
CA ALA A 257 -0.47 -0.26 4.95
C ALA A 257 -0.16 0.26 6.36
N ALA A 258 0.90 1.06 6.51
CA ALA A 258 1.25 1.66 7.80
C ALA A 258 0.15 2.61 8.32
N HIS A 259 -0.43 3.45 7.45
CA HIS A 259 -1.61 4.26 7.79
C HIS A 259 -2.82 3.39 8.17
N GLY A 260 -3.07 2.31 7.42
CA GLY A 260 -4.12 1.33 7.73
C GLY A 260 -3.92 0.66 9.10
N ASP A 261 -2.68 0.36 9.47
CA ASP A 261 -2.33 -0.23 10.77
C ASP A 261 -2.58 0.75 11.93
N ILE A 262 -2.31 2.05 11.74
CA ILE A 262 -2.65 3.11 12.70
C ILE A 262 -4.17 3.19 12.89
N LEU A 263 -4.94 3.24 11.80
CA LEU A 263 -6.40 3.32 11.86
C LEU A 263 -7.00 2.05 12.50
N ARG A 264 -6.43 0.88 12.23
CA ARG A 264 -6.84 -0.37 12.87
C ARG A 264 -6.49 -0.40 14.36
N ALA A 265 -5.37 0.19 14.77
CA ALA A 265 -5.02 0.31 16.18
C ALA A 265 -6.02 1.20 16.94
N ILE A 266 -6.55 2.23 16.27
CA ILE A 266 -7.64 3.08 16.78
C ILE A 266 -8.98 2.34 16.76
N GLU A 267 -9.32 1.59 15.70
CA GLU A 267 -10.54 0.77 15.63
C GLU A 267 -10.63 -0.22 16.80
N PHE A 268 -9.50 -0.86 17.12
CA PHE A 268 -9.37 -1.79 18.24
C PHE A 268 -8.75 -1.13 19.48
N MET A 269 -9.04 0.15 19.71
CA MET A 269 -8.49 0.97 20.79
C MET A 269 -8.30 0.15 22.08
N PRO A 270 -7.08 0.05 22.63
CA PRO A 270 -6.91 -0.61 23.90
C PRO A 270 -7.63 0.19 24.99
N HIS A 271 -8.33 -0.51 25.87
CA HIS A 271 -8.62 0.04 27.20
C HIS A 271 -7.32 0.14 28.00
N ALA A 272 -7.31 0.92 29.10
CA ALA A 272 -6.14 0.97 29.98
C ALA A 272 -5.78 -0.42 30.53
N GLU A 273 -6.77 -1.31 30.66
CA GLU A 273 -6.56 -2.74 30.83
C GLU A 273 -6.57 -3.44 29.46
N PRO A 274 -5.45 -3.99 28.98
CA PRO A 274 -5.39 -4.61 27.66
C PRO A 274 -6.32 -5.83 27.54
N SER A 275 -7.20 -5.83 26.55
CA SER A 275 -8.05 -6.99 26.22
C SER A 275 -7.30 -7.98 25.32
N PRO A 276 -7.11 -9.25 25.73
CA PRO A 276 -6.49 -10.26 24.88
C PRO A 276 -7.28 -10.52 23.59
N ARG A 277 -8.61 -10.33 23.62
CA ARG A 277 -9.49 -10.57 22.46
C ARG A 277 -9.30 -9.51 21.38
N GLU A 278 -9.21 -8.23 21.77
CA GLU A 278 -8.96 -7.13 20.83
C GLU A 278 -7.55 -7.22 20.25
N ALA A 279 -6.57 -7.58 21.08
CA ALA A 279 -5.20 -7.82 20.61
C ALA A 279 -5.16 -8.95 19.57
N ALA A 280 -5.87 -10.06 19.84
CA ALA A 280 -5.97 -11.17 18.90
C ALA A 280 -6.63 -10.77 17.58
N GLU A 281 -7.73 -10.00 17.61
CA GLU A 281 -8.41 -9.57 16.38
C GLU A 281 -7.61 -8.52 15.59
N TYR A 282 -6.96 -7.56 16.26
CA TYR A 282 -6.01 -6.65 15.63
C TYR A 282 -4.90 -7.42 14.92
N ASN A 283 -4.23 -8.33 15.64
CA ASN A 283 -3.13 -9.13 15.10
C ASN A 283 -3.60 -10.02 13.93
N ARG A 284 -4.81 -10.59 14.01
CA ARG A 284 -5.39 -11.40 12.92
C ARG A 284 -5.60 -10.59 11.65
N ARG A 285 -6.26 -9.44 11.72
CA ARG A 285 -6.54 -8.59 10.55
C ARG A 285 -5.27 -7.98 9.96
N THR A 286 -4.35 -7.55 10.82
CA THR A 286 -3.04 -7.04 10.42
C THR A 286 -2.23 -8.13 9.69
N ALA A 287 -2.18 -9.35 10.23
CA ALA A 287 -1.48 -10.46 9.58
C ALA A 287 -2.08 -10.84 8.21
N ILE A 288 -3.41 -10.77 8.04
CA ILE A 288 -4.05 -10.98 6.74
C ILE A 288 -3.58 -9.90 5.75
N ALA A 289 -3.74 -8.61 6.10
CA ALA A 289 -3.35 -7.51 5.21
C ALA A 289 -1.87 -7.55 4.83
N HIS A 290 -0.99 -7.84 5.78
CA HIS A 290 0.45 -7.97 5.54
C HIS A 290 0.78 -9.17 4.65
N GLY A 291 0.09 -10.30 4.81
CA GLY A 291 0.24 -11.45 3.92
C GLY A 291 -0.16 -11.13 2.48
N ARG A 292 -1.23 -10.34 2.29
CA ARG A 292 -1.64 -9.86 0.96
C ARG A 292 -0.62 -8.91 0.34
N LEU A 293 -0.04 -8.02 1.16
CA LEU A 293 1.03 -7.13 0.71
C LEU A 293 2.32 -7.90 0.37
N LEU A 294 2.65 -8.94 1.14
CA LEU A 294 3.76 -9.85 0.80
C LEU A 294 3.56 -10.48 -0.57
N ASP A 295 2.37 -11.00 -0.87
CA ASP A 295 2.09 -11.59 -2.17
C ASP A 295 2.34 -10.60 -3.30
N TRP A 296 1.86 -9.35 -3.14
CA TRP A 296 2.05 -8.29 -4.12
C TRP A 296 3.52 -7.90 -4.30
N ALA A 297 4.23 -7.66 -3.20
CA ALA A 297 5.66 -7.38 -3.25
C ALA A 297 6.44 -8.54 -3.88
N THR A 298 6.07 -9.79 -3.55
CA THR A 298 6.71 -11.01 -4.08
C THR A 298 6.52 -11.10 -5.58
N GLU A 299 5.32 -10.78 -6.08
CA GLU A 299 5.04 -10.72 -7.51
C GLU A 299 5.95 -9.70 -8.21
N ARG A 300 6.05 -8.47 -7.68
CA ARG A 300 6.80 -7.38 -8.31
C ARG A 300 8.31 -7.56 -8.26
N TRP A 301 8.82 -8.22 -7.22
CA TRP A 301 10.24 -8.50 -7.05
C TRP A 301 10.66 -9.87 -7.60
N ASN A 302 9.73 -10.59 -8.23
CA ASN A 302 9.91 -11.95 -8.75
C ASN A 302 10.55 -12.89 -7.71
N GLY A 303 10.00 -12.87 -6.50
CA GLY A 303 10.41 -13.70 -5.38
C GLY A 303 9.84 -15.11 -5.43
N LEU A 304 10.25 -15.95 -4.47
CA LEU A 304 9.61 -17.25 -4.28
C LEU A 304 8.15 -17.04 -3.87
N ALA A 305 7.20 -17.60 -4.61
CA ALA A 305 5.78 -17.41 -4.31
C ALA A 305 5.38 -18.04 -2.97
N THR A 306 4.51 -17.36 -2.24
CA THR A 306 3.77 -17.97 -1.13
C THR A 306 2.74 -18.98 -1.68
N PRO A 307 2.20 -19.89 -0.86
CA PRO A 307 1.11 -20.77 -1.28
C PRO A 307 -0.12 -20.00 -1.79
N ASP A 308 -0.47 -18.89 -1.13
CA ASP A 308 -1.61 -18.05 -1.51
C ASP A 308 -1.38 -17.36 -2.86
N LEU A 309 -0.18 -16.80 -3.09
CA LEU A 309 0.18 -16.24 -4.39
C LEU A 309 0.20 -17.30 -5.49
N ALA A 310 0.73 -18.50 -5.21
CA ALA A 310 0.74 -19.61 -6.17
C ALA A 310 -0.69 -20.03 -6.58
N ASN A 311 -1.60 -20.09 -5.61
CA ASN A 311 -3.01 -20.36 -5.86
C ASN A 311 -3.67 -19.23 -6.67
N LEU A 312 -3.38 -17.97 -6.36
CA LEU A 312 -3.90 -16.82 -7.10
C LEU A 312 -3.41 -16.82 -8.55
N ARG A 313 -2.11 -17.04 -8.78
CA ARG A 313 -1.49 -17.20 -10.10
C ARG A 313 -2.15 -18.33 -10.88
N THR A 314 -2.33 -19.49 -10.25
CA THR A 314 -2.96 -20.66 -10.89
C THR A 314 -4.40 -20.37 -11.30
N GLY A 315 -5.18 -19.74 -10.42
CA GLY A 315 -6.56 -19.34 -10.71
C GLY A 315 -6.66 -18.33 -11.86
N PHE A 316 -5.76 -17.34 -11.88
CA PHE A 316 -5.71 -16.36 -12.95
C PHE A 316 -5.21 -16.96 -14.27
N ALA A 317 -4.14 -17.76 -14.27
CA ALA A 317 -3.62 -18.43 -15.47
C ALA A 317 -4.64 -19.42 -16.07
N ALA A 318 -5.47 -20.08 -15.24
CA ALA A 318 -6.47 -20.99 -15.74
C ALA A 318 -7.60 -20.26 -16.51
N ARG A 319 -8.19 -19.19 -15.94
CA ARG A 319 -9.41 -18.53 -16.48
C ARG A 319 -9.53 -17.03 -16.24
N GLY A 320 -8.46 -16.35 -15.84
CA GLY A 320 -8.46 -14.91 -15.55
C GLY A 320 -9.26 -14.54 -14.29
N ARG A 321 -9.55 -15.50 -13.41
CA ARG A 321 -10.38 -15.25 -12.24
C ARG A 321 -9.58 -14.52 -11.17
N MET A 322 -10.15 -13.42 -10.68
CA MET A 322 -9.66 -12.71 -9.52
C MET A 322 -10.66 -12.91 -8.37
N PRO A 323 -10.37 -13.79 -7.39
CA PRO A 323 -11.25 -13.98 -6.25
C PRO A 323 -11.27 -12.74 -5.35
N TYR A 324 -12.37 -12.57 -4.60
CA TYR A 324 -12.39 -11.62 -3.50
C TYR A 324 -11.41 -12.09 -2.41
N ARG A 325 -10.67 -11.13 -1.85
CA ARG A 325 -9.65 -11.36 -0.83
C ARG A 325 -9.91 -10.41 0.33
N ASP A 326 -10.21 -10.97 1.49
CA ASP A 326 -10.44 -10.19 2.70
C ASP A 326 -9.22 -9.33 3.04
N TRP A 327 -9.45 -8.05 3.33
CA TRP A 327 -8.44 -7.09 3.79
C TRP A 327 -7.22 -6.97 2.86
N ASP A 328 -7.39 -7.21 1.56
CA ASP A 328 -6.34 -7.00 0.57
C ASP A 328 -6.14 -5.48 0.34
N PRO A 329 -4.96 -4.92 0.66
CA PRO A 329 -4.68 -3.52 0.36
C PRO A 329 -4.49 -3.27 -1.15
N VAL A 330 -4.29 -4.34 -1.93
CA VAL A 330 -4.06 -4.29 -3.37
C VAL A 330 -5.34 -4.61 -4.09
N THR A 331 -5.74 -3.72 -4.99
CA THR A 331 -7.02 -3.84 -5.67
C THR A 331 -6.98 -4.97 -6.72
N PRO A 332 -8.12 -5.61 -7.01
CA PRO A 332 -8.21 -6.57 -8.11
C PRO A 332 -7.74 -6.02 -9.46
N GLY A 333 -8.00 -4.72 -9.74
CA GLY A 333 -7.57 -4.04 -10.95
C GLY A 333 -6.04 -3.98 -11.08
N GLU A 334 -5.31 -3.78 -9.99
CA GLU A 334 -3.84 -3.77 -9.99
C GLU A 334 -3.26 -5.14 -10.37
N TRP A 335 -3.76 -6.21 -9.76
CA TRP A 335 -3.35 -7.57 -10.11
C TRP A 335 -3.63 -7.91 -11.57
N ILE A 336 -4.84 -7.61 -12.06
CA ILE A 336 -5.23 -7.87 -13.44
C ILE A 336 -4.38 -7.04 -14.40
N GLY A 337 -4.22 -5.74 -14.12
CA GLY A 337 -3.41 -4.82 -14.91
C GLY A 337 -1.95 -5.26 -15.01
N TRP A 338 -1.36 -5.65 -13.88
CA TRP A 338 0.01 -6.14 -13.80
C TRP A 338 0.20 -7.41 -14.63
N TRP A 339 -0.61 -8.45 -14.40
CA TRP A 339 -0.45 -9.72 -15.11
C TRP A 339 -0.73 -9.62 -16.60
N LEU A 340 -1.75 -8.86 -17.02
CA LEU A 340 -2.03 -8.68 -18.43
C LEU A 340 -0.94 -7.88 -19.14
N ALA A 341 -0.33 -6.89 -18.47
CA ALA A 341 0.82 -6.13 -18.99
C ALA A 341 2.08 -7.00 -19.09
N GLN A 342 2.29 -7.92 -18.15
CA GLN A 342 3.33 -8.94 -18.19
C GLN A 342 3.06 -10.09 -19.19
N GLY A 343 2.01 -9.96 -20.01
CA GLY A 343 1.70 -10.92 -21.07
C GLY A 343 1.00 -12.19 -20.61
N VAL A 344 0.60 -12.30 -19.34
CA VAL A 344 -0.18 -13.46 -18.87
C VAL A 344 -1.52 -13.47 -19.60
N ARG A 345 -1.86 -14.61 -20.22
CA ARG A 345 -3.13 -14.85 -20.91
C ARG A 345 -3.73 -16.16 -20.41
N PRO A 346 -4.99 -16.17 -19.95
CA PRO A 346 -5.57 -17.38 -19.40
C PRO A 346 -5.80 -18.49 -20.43
N GLU A 347 -5.63 -19.74 -20.00
CA GLU A 347 -5.78 -20.93 -20.85
C GLU A 347 -7.19 -21.11 -21.42
N ARG A 348 -8.22 -20.63 -20.71
CA ARG A 348 -9.63 -20.77 -21.09
C ARG A 348 -10.38 -19.47 -20.82
N ILE A 349 -11.40 -19.23 -21.63
CA ILE A 349 -12.36 -18.15 -21.41
C ILE A 349 -13.26 -18.55 -20.24
N ASP A 350 -13.53 -17.62 -19.33
CA ASP A 350 -14.49 -17.87 -18.26
C ASP A 350 -15.91 -18.05 -18.83
N PRO A 351 -16.66 -19.10 -18.43
CA PRO A 351 -18.01 -19.33 -18.93
C PRO A 351 -18.97 -18.16 -18.74
N THR A 352 -18.78 -17.33 -17.70
CA THR A 352 -19.60 -16.13 -17.46
C THR A 352 -19.50 -15.13 -18.62
N ALA A 353 -18.36 -15.08 -19.33
CA ALA A 353 -18.18 -14.23 -20.50
C ALA A 353 -19.12 -14.58 -21.67
N ARG A 354 -19.73 -15.77 -21.65
CA ARG A 354 -20.73 -16.20 -22.65
C ARG A 354 -22.12 -15.62 -22.40
N ALA A 355 -22.39 -15.12 -21.20
CA ALA A 355 -23.69 -14.55 -20.86
C ALA A 355 -23.97 -13.22 -21.60
N VAL A 356 -22.91 -12.51 -22.01
CA VAL A 356 -23.02 -11.25 -22.75
C VAL A 356 -23.04 -11.54 -24.27
N ALA A 357 -24.03 -10.98 -24.95
CA ALA A 357 -24.18 -11.11 -26.39
C ALA A 357 -22.97 -10.53 -27.15
N GLU A 358 -22.55 -11.23 -28.20
CA GLU A 358 -21.35 -10.87 -28.98
C GLU A 358 -21.46 -9.47 -29.60
N THR A 359 -22.63 -9.08 -30.09
CA THR A 359 -22.87 -7.74 -30.65
C THR A 359 -22.62 -6.61 -29.65
N LYS A 360 -22.87 -6.84 -28.35
CA LYS A 360 -22.58 -5.88 -27.29
C LYS A 360 -21.08 -5.79 -27.00
N ILE A 361 -20.39 -6.94 -26.98
CA ILE A 361 -18.93 -6.99 -26.86
C ILE A 361 -18.27 -6.27 -28.04
N ILE A 362 -18.79 -6.43 -29.26
CA ILE A 362 -18.30 -5.75 -30.47
C ILE A 362 -18.29 -4.24 -30.28
N ARG A 363 -19.44 -3.66 -29.94
CA ARG A 363 -19.60 -2.22 -29.69
C ARG A 363 -18.60 -1.71 -28.65
N MET A 364 -18.54 -2.36 -27.49
CA MET A 364 -17.64 -1.98 -26.40
C MET A 364 -16.16 -1.94 -26.82
N MET A 365 -15.69 -2.98 -27.50
CA MET A 365 -14.27 -3.11 -27.89
C MET A 365 -13.91 -2.20 -29.06
N GLU A 366 -14.88 -1.78 -29.86
CA GLU A 366 -14.67 -0.83 -30.96
C GLU A 366 -14.81 0.62 -30.52
N GLY A 367 -15.36 0.86 -29.32
CA GLY A 367 -15.60 2.20 -28.77
C GLY A 367 -16.86 2.88 -29.33
N ILE A 368 -17.79 2.07 -29.86
CA ILE A 368 -19.12 2.46 -30.35
C ILE A 368 -20.13 2.21 -29.24
#